data_AF-A0A8H8D3D7-F1
#
_entry.id   AF-A0A8H8D3D7-F1
#
_cell.length_a   1.000
_cell.length_b   1.000
_cell.length_c   1.000
_cell.angle_alpha   90.00
_cell.angle_beta   90.00
_cell.angle_gamma   90.00
#
_symmetry.space_group_name_H-M   'P 1'
#
loop_
_entity.id
_entity.type
_entity.pdbx_description
1 polymer ?
#
loop_
_entity_poly.entity_id
_entity_poly.type
_entity_poly.pdbx_seq_one_letter_code
_entity_poly.pdbx_strand_id
1 'polypeptide(L)'
;MKIQIFTAPALCLSGLTLLTRADSLRFFSLKKGPNPLSFGIGPEEIDLPSLLYAQNTQRSEVFSDAIKLLDSMKSSPSCNRLAATNLILSCQSIGGDDDTDKNNSSNSLDNLKALFAARLAVCELIGAGAAIPEQCSPILISHSTYGHPGAQDQVQPSRLEPCLRSLESRPQWWTSYSNSRQNAAVMCQAARTEIEREHDLKRYKKLIDITSILNDSLNQTLTTAAMEASRQKGFLEIVDEMRNQLLQDLENGFLRYHDIKSKVFDDAEGVQIVMSAAKTDAANVKKDLLSASNSIHELKQALNEIRLTSATRANEMAAAERKNHQENLALISSVRQSAELLGSQKLGPIIEGFDNIYYSMVSIYS
;
A
#
# COMPACT_ATOMS: atom_id res chain seq x y z
N MET A 1 -27.25 23.21 -33.24
CA MET A 1 -26.24 23.20 -34.31
C MET A 1 -24.99 22.52 -33.77
N LYS A 2 -24.70 21.29 -34.27
CA LYS A 2 -23.47 20.45 -34.16
C LYS A 2 -22.90 20.21 -32.75
N ILE A 3 -23.08 19.06 -32.07
CA ILE A 3 -22.61 17.68 -32.31
C ILE A 3 -21.13 17.57 -32.73
N GLN A 4 -20.30 16.99 -31.86
CA GLN A 4 -19.37 15.92 -32.23
C GLN A 4 -18.93 15.07 -31.02
N ILE A 5 -19.00 13.75 -31.23
CA ILE A 5 -18.66 12.61 -30.38
C ILE A 5 -17.30 12.08 -30.88
N PHE A 6 -16.38 11.68 -30.00
CA PHE A 6 -15.31 10.70 -30.25
C PHE A 6 -14.83 10.17 -28.88
N THR A 7 -15.34 9.03 -28.38
CA THR A 7 -14.76 7.65 -28.41
C THR A 7 -13.38 7.49 -27.75
N ALA A 8 -13.33 6.65 -26.72
CA ALA A 8 -12.13 6.11 -26.06
C ALA A 8 -11.22 5.32 -27.02
N PRO A 9 -9.97 4.99 -26.62
CA PRO A 9 -9.79 3.63 -26.09
C PRO A 9 -8.71 3.44 -24.99
N ALA A 10 -8.90 2.32 -24.27
CA ALA A 10 -7.94 1.33 -23.81
C ALA A 10 -6.81 1.70 -22.80
N LEU A 11 -7.03 1.18 -21.58
CA LEU A 11 -6.02 0.76 -20.61
C LEU A 11 -4.97 -0.17 -21.24
N CYS A 12 -3.69 0.06 -20.91
CA CYS A 12 -2.65 -0.96 -21.00
C CYS A 12 -1.91 -1.03 -19.65
N LEU A 13 -2.26 -2.04 -18.87
CA LEU A 13 -1.45 -2.60 -17.79
C LEU A 13 -0.31 -3.39 -18.43
N SER A 14 0.94 -2.91 -18.28
CA SER A 14 2.12 -3.72 -18.55
C SER A 14 2.87 -3.93 -17.23
N GLY A 15 2.79 -5.16 -16.72
CA GLY A 15 3.47 -5.61 -15.51
C GLY A 15 4.99 -5.61 -15.68
N LEU A 16 5.69 -5.12 -14.65
CA LEU A 16 7.12 -5.28 -14.48
C LEU A 16 7.37 -6.58 -13.71
N THR A 17 7.81 -7.61 -14.43
CA THR A 17 8.42 -8.80 -13.85
C THR A 17 9.83 -8.46 -13.36
N LEU A 18 9.99 -8.28 -12.05
CA LEU A 18 11.29 -8.24 -11.38
C LEU A 18 11.81 -9.66 -11.21
N LEU A 19 12.82 -10.02 -12.02
CA LEU A 19 13.65 -11.20 -11.79
C LEU A 19 14.58 -10.95 -10.61
N THR A 20 14.44 -11.78 -9.59
CA THR A 20 15.35 -11.90 -8.46
C THR A 20 16.65 -12.54 -8.92
N ARG A 21 17.76 -11.80 -8.83
CA ARG A 21 19.09 -12.42 -8.72
C ARG A 21 20.00 -11.53 -7.89
N ALA A 22 20.09 -11.89 -6.62
CA ALA A 22 21.16 -11.44 -5.75
C ALA A 22 22.44 -12.18 -6.17
N ASP A 23 23.43 -11.46 -6.68
CA ASP A 23 24.79 -11.98 -6.81
C ASP A 23 25.77 -11.01 -6.13
N SER A 24 26.57 -11.60 -5.26
CA SER A 24 27.47 -10.97 -4.29
C SER A 24 28.53 -10.09 -4.96
N LEU A 25 28.62 -8.83 -4.55
CA LEU A 25 29.81 -8.01 -4.80
C LEU A 25 30.91 -8.42 -3.82
N ARG A 26 31.81 -9.30 -4.25
CA ARG A 26 33.07 -9.58 -3.55
C ARG A 26 34.06 -8.44 -3.81
N PHE A 27 34.44 -7.75 -2.74
CA PHE A 27 35.60 -6.86 -2.71
C PHE A 27 36.90 -7.66 -2.94
N PHE A 28 37.68 -7.28 -3.96
CA PHE A 28 39.02 -7.81 -4.15
C PHE A 28 39.97 -7.25 -3.08
N SER A 29 40.55 -8.14 -2.28
CA SER A 29 41.63 -7.84 -1.35
C SER A 29 42.94 -7.58 -2.09
N LEU A 30 43.55 -6.43 -1.81
CA LEU A 30 44.87 -6.03 -2.27
C LEU A 30 45.93 -6.90 -1.57
N LYS A 31 46.69 -7.71 -2.32
CA LYS A 31 47.85 -8.45 -1.80
C LYS A 31 49.13 -7.83 -2.32
N LYS A 32 49.94 -7.34 -1.37
CA LYS A 32 51.26 -6.71 -1.55
C LYS A 32 52.37 -7.78 -1.52
N GLY A 33 53.35 -7.65 -2.43
CA GLY A 33 54.59 -8.44 -2.43
C GLY A 33 55.55 -8.01 -3.55
N PRO A 34 56.84 -7.72 -3.29
CA PRO A 34 57.77 -7.08 -4.22
C PRO A 34 58.79 -8.05 -4.86
N ASN A 35 59.32 -7.71 -6.05
CA ASN A 35 60.77 -7.61 -6.35
C ASN A 35 61.08 -7.48 -7.88
N PRO A 36 62.28 -6.97 -8.25
CA PRO A 36 62.49 -6.17 -9.46
C PRO A 36 63.35 -6.83 -10.56
N LEU A 37 63.53 -6.05 -11.64
CA LEU A 37 64.38 -6.21 -12.84
C LEU A 37 63.76 -6.92 -14.06
N SER A 38 63.46 -6.13 -15.09
CA SER A 38 64.20 -6.20 -16.36
C SER A 38 64.00 -4.92 -17.17
N PHE A 39 65.12 -4.34 -17.61
CA PHE A 39 65.21 -3.23 -18.54
C PHE A 39 64.79 -3.72 -19.94
N GLY A 40 63.86 -3.04 -20.58
CA GLY A 40 63.39 -3.36 -21.93
C GLY A 40 62.66 -2.17 -22.53
N ILE A 41 63.34 -1.47 -23.43
CA ILE A 41 62.85 -0.29 -24.14
C ILE A 41 61.66 -0.71 -25.03
N GLY A 42 60.48 -0.17 -24.72
CA GLY A 42 59.20 -0.30 -25.42
C GLY A 42 58.28 0.86 -24.99
N PRO A 43 57.25 1.22 -25.78
CA PRO A 43 56.70 2.57 -25.87
C PRO A 43 56.26 3.07 -24.49
N GLU A 44 56.74 4.25 -24.09
CA GLU A 44 56.51 4.86 -22.76
C GLU A 44 55.04 4.79 -22.36
N GLU A 45 54.72 3.77 -21.57
CA GLU A 45 53.58 3.77 -20.68
C GLU A 45 53.94 4.81 -19.62
N ILE A 46 53.54 6.05 -19.87
CA ILE A 46 53.83 7.17 -18.97
C ILE A 46 53.30 6.78 -17.60
N ASP A 47 54.20 6.52 -16.65
CA ASP A 47 53.85 6.15 -15.30
C ASP A 47 53.18 7.37 -14.65
N LEU A 48 51.84 7.41 -14.65
CA LEU A 48 51.03 8.51 -14.12
C LEU A 48 51.47 8.97 -12.71
N PRO A 49 51.82 8.05 -11.77
CA PRO A 49 52.44 8.40 -10.50
C PRO A 49 53.73 9.22 -10.65
N SER A 50 54.63 8.86 -11.57
CA SER A 50 55.86 9.62 -11.83
C SER A 50 55.59 11.05 -12.33
N LEU A 51 54.48 11.30 -13.04
CA LEU A 51 54.08 12.66 -13.43
C LEU A 51 53.72 13.53 -12.22
N LEU A 52 53.02 12.96 -11.24
CA LEU A 52 52.68 13.66 -10.00
C LEU A 52 53.94 13.98 -9.18
N TYR A 53 54.88 13.04 -9.09
CA TYR A 53 56.16 13.28 -8.44
C TYR A 53 57.00 14.31 -9.19
N ALA A 54 57.09 14.23 -10.52
CA ALA A 54 57.81 15.19 -11.34
C ALA A 54 57.23 16.62 -11.20
N GLN A 55 55.90 16.75 -11.21
CA GLN A 55 55.23 18.03 -11.04
C GLN A 55 55.45 18.61 -9.63
N ASN A 56 55.44 17.77 -8.60
CA ASN A 56 55.66 18.21 -7.22
C ASN A 56 57.13 18.60 -6.97
N THR A 57 58.08 17.85 -7.54
CA THR A 57 59.51 18.17 -7.50
C THR A 57 59.81 19.48 -8.23
N GLN A 58 59.32 19.64 -9.47
CA GLN A 58 59.49 20.87 -10.23
C GLN A 58 58.90 22.08 -9.49
N ARG A 59 57.73 21.92 -8.88
CA ARG A 59 57.11 22.95 -8.04
C ARG A 59 58.02 23.30 -6.85
N SER A 60 58.50 22.29 -6.13
CA SER A 60 59.39 22.48 -4.98
C SER A 60 60.69 23.20 -5.36
N GLU A 61 61.24 22.92 -6.53
CA GLU A 61 62.42 23.60 -7.08
C GLU A 61 62.13 25.07 -7.38
N VAL A 62 61.06 25.37 -8.11
CA VAL A 62 60.65 26.75 -8.43
C VAL A 62 60.40 27.58 -7.16
N PHE A 63 59.74 26.99 -6.14
CA PHE A 63 59.58 27.66 -4.85
C PHE A 63 60.90 27.88 -4.13
N SER A 64 61.80 26.88 -4.10
CA SER A 64 63.11 27.02 -3.49
C SER A 64 63.92 28.14 -4.14
N ASP A 65 63.91 28.20 -5.48
CA ASP A 65 64.64 29.22 -6.23
C ASP A 65 64.02 30.61 -6.05
N ALA A 66 62.69 30.72 -6.01
CA ALA A 66 62.01 31.98 -5.67
C ALA A 66 62.40 32.47 -4.27
N ILE A 67 62.49 31.59 -3.27
CA ILE A 67 62.93 31.94 -1.92
C ILE A 67 64.39 32.43 -1.92
N LYS A 68 65.30 31.73 -2.60
CA LYS A 68 66.70 32.18 -2.71
C LYS A 68 66.82 33.58 -3.31
N LEU A 69 66.06 33.86 -4.38
CA LEU A 69 66.04 35.18 -5.01
C LEU A 69 65.46 36.26 -4.08
N LEU A 70 64.42 35.94 -3.31
CA LEU A 70 63.83 36.86 -2.32
C LEU A 70 64.79 37.15 -1.18
N ASP A 71 65.52 36.15 -0.69
CA ASP A 71 66.53 36.31 0.34
C ASP A 71 67.70 37.21 -0.13
N SER A 72 68.16 37.07 -1.38
CA SER A 72 69.19 37.97 -1.92
C SER A 72 68.70 39.42 -2.05
N MET A 73 67.40 39.61 -2.30
CA MET A 73 66.80 40.94 -2.37
C MET A 73 66.52 41.53 -0.98
N LYS A 74 66.35 40.71 0.06
CA LYS A 74 66.21 41.19 1.45
C LYS A 74 67.42 41.99 1.91
N SER A 75 68.62 41.55 1.53
CA SER A 75 69.88 42.27 1.78
C SER A 75 70.16 43.43 0.81
N SER A 76 69.32 43.62 -0.22
CA SER A 76 69.51 44.66 -1.23
C SER A 76 68.94 46.03 -0.81
N PRO A 77 69.28 47.13 -1.51
CA PRO A 77 68.72 48.46 -1.28
C PRO A 77 67.18 48.51 -1.30
N SER A 78 66.60 49.56 -0.71
CA SER A 78 65.13 49.74 -0.59
C SER A 78 64.40 49.63 -1.94
N CYS A 79 65.01 50.12 -3.02
CA CYS A 79 64.49 50.05 -4.39
C CYS A 79 64.23 48.59 -4.83
N ASN A 80 65.20 47.69 -4.62
CA ASN A 80 65.09 46.27 -4.99
C ASN A 80 63.99 45.56 -4.19
N ARG A 81 63.94 45.81 -2.88
CA ARG A 81 62.91 45.23 -2.00
C ARG A 81 61.51 45.68 -2.40
N LEU A 82 61.36 46.95 -2.77
CA LEU A 82 60.07 47.52 -3.16
C LEU A 82 59.60 46.95 -4.50
N ALA A 83 60.48 46.86 -5.50
CA ALA A 83 60.17 46.22 -6.76
C ALA A 83 59.72 44.76 -6.55
N ALA A 84 60.44 43.98 -5.73
CA ALA A 84 60.13 42.58 -5.45
C ALA A 84 58.79 42.40 -4.74
N THR A 85 58.50 43.24 -3.74
CA THR A 85 57.24 43.19 -3.00
C THR A 85 56.04 43.48 -3.91
N ASN A 86 56.14 44.52 -4.75
CA ASN A 86 55.08 44.88 -5.69
C ASN A 86 54.85 43.79 -6.75
N LEU A 87 55.92 43.12 -7.20
CA LEU A 87 55.81 41.99 -8.13
C LEU A 87 55.00 40.86 -7.51
N ILE A 88 55.36 40.41 -6.30
CA ILE A 88 54.66 39.29 -5.65
C ILE A 88 53.17 39.60 -5.49
N LEU A 89 52.85 40.76 -4.91
CA LEU A 89 51.45 41.15 -4.66
C LEU A 89 50.64 41.23 -5.96
N SER A 90 51.26 41.71 -7.04
CA SER A 90 50.56 41.84 -8.33
C SER A 90 50.45 40.51 -9.07
N CYS A 91 51.46 39.62 -8.97
CA CYS A 91 51.37 38.28 -9.53
C CYS A 91 50.31 37.43 -8.81
N GLN A 92 50.04 37.72 -7.54
CA GLN A 92 48.98 37.11 -6.76
C GLN A 92 47.56 37.56 -7.13
N SER A 93 47.39 38.82 -7.58
CA SER A 93 46.07 39.38 -7.90
C SER A 93 45.58 39.07 -9.32
N ILE A 94 46.49 38.72 -10.24
CA ILE A 94 46.14 38.39 -11.63
C ILE A 94 45.53 36.97 -11.69
N GLY A 95 44.32 36.83 -12.24
CA GLY A 95 43.69 35.52 -12.50
C GLY A 95 42.82 34.97 -11.37
N GLY A 96 42.29 35.84 -10.52
CA GLY A 96 41.49 35.45 -9.35
C GLY A 96 40.03 35.09 -9.57
N ASP A 97 39.36 35.47 -10.68
CA ASP A 97 37.88 35.37 -10.68
C ASP A 97 37.16 35.15 -12.03
N ASP A 98 37.83 35.02 -13.17
CA ASP A 98 37.09 34.78 -14.43
C ASP A 98 37.88 33.93 -15.45
N ASP A 99 37.31 32.77 -15.82
CA ASP A 99 37.87 31.82 -16.79
C ASP A 99 37.79 32.34 -18.24
N THR A 100 37.10 33.47 -18.46
CA THR A 100 36.82 34.03 -19.78
C THR A 100 37.97 34.81 -20.41
N ASP A 101 39.03 35.14 -19.66
CA ASP A 101 40.05 36.11 -20.11
C ASP A 101 41.50 35.63 -19.96
N LYS A 102 41.75 34.34 -20.23
CA LYS A 102 43.11 33.73 -20.17
C LYS A 102 44.14 34.45 -21.05
N ASN A 103 43.72 34.93 -22.23
CA ASN A 103 44.60 35.67 -23.15
C ASN A 103 44.97 37.06 -22.60
N ASN A 104 44.02 37.77 -21.99
CA ASN A 104 44.26 39.07 -21.36
C ASN A 104 45.09 38.92 -20.08
N SER A 105 44.91 37.83 -19.34
CA SER A 105 45.70 37.50 -18.15
C SER A 105 47.16 37.19 -18.48
N SER A 106 47.44 36.42 -19.54
CA SER A 106 48.81 36.12 -19.98
C SER A 106 49.55 37.38 -20.40
N ASN A 107 48.91 38.23 -21.22
CA ASN A 107 49.50 39.50 -21.65
C ASN A 107 49.71 40.46 -20.47
N SER A 108 48.78 40.51 -19.52
CA SER A 108 48.91 41.30 -18.30
C SER A 108 50.09 40.83 -17.43
N LEU A 109 50.25 39.50 -17.29
CA LEU A 109 51.34 38.90 -16.52
C LEU A 109 52.70 39.17 -17.16
N ASP A 110 52.81 39.10 -18.48
CA ASP A 110 54.08 39.36 -19.17
C ASP A 110 54.46 40.84 -19.13
N ASN A 111 53.48 41.74 -19.23
CA ASN A 111 53.68 43.18 -19.01
C ASN A 111 54.13 43.46 -17.58
N LEU A 112 53.57 42.75 -16.59
CA LEU A 112 53.96 42.90 -15.20
C LEU A 112 55.40 42.43 -14.94
N LYS A 113 55.77 41.26 -15.47
CA LYS A 113 57.16 40.76 -15.42
C LYS A 113 58.12 41.75 -16.07
N ALA A 114 57.75 42.31 -17.22
CA ALA A 114 58.57 43.29 -17.93
C ALA A 114 58.71 44.62 -17.16
N LEU A 115 57.64 45.10 -16.53
CA LEU A 115 57.66 46.30 -15.70
C LEU A 115 58.55 46.14 -14.47
N PHE A 116 58.42 45.03 -13.75
CA PHE A 116 59.31 44.70 -12.65
C PHE A 116 60.76 44.60 -13.12
N ALA A 117 61.01 43.91 -14.22
CA ALA A 117 62.36 43.73 -14.74
C ALA A 117 63.02 45.07 -15.07
N ALA A 118 62.26 46.00 -15.66
CA ALA A 118 62.75 47.34 -15.95
C ALA A 118 63.02 48.14 -14.66
N ARG A 119 62.14 48.05 -13.66
CA ARG A 119 62.33 48.71 -12.35
C ARG A 119 63.55 48.17 -11.60
N LEU A 120 63.69 46.85 -11.52
CA LEU A 120 64.81 46.22 -10.86
C LEU A 120 66.13 46.53 -11.58
N ALA A 121 66.13 46.52 -12.91
CA ALA A 121 67.30 46.93 -13.67
C ALA A 121 67.70 48.37 -13.37
N VAL A 122 66.75 49.30 -13.34
CA VAL A 122 67.04 50.69 -12.95
C VAL A 122 67.57 50.78 -11.51
N CYS A 123 67.04 50.00 -10.57
CA CYS A 123 67.57 49.95 -9.20
C CYS A 123 69.02 49.42 -9.16
N GLU A 124 69.36 48.42 -9.96
CA GLU A 124 70.73 47.90 -10.11
C GLU A 124 71.67 48.94 -10.71
N LEU A 125 71.21 49.71 -11.71
CA LEU A 125 71.98 50.81 -12.30
C LEU A 125 72.28 51.90 -11.27
N ILE A 126 71.28 52.29 -10.46
CA ILE A 126 71.45 53.24 -9.35
C ILE A 126 72.49 52.70 -8.36
N GLY A 127 72.36 51.42 -7.95
CA GLY A 127 73.29 50.78 -7.02
C GLY A 127 74.73 50.71 -7.54
N ALA A 128 74.90 50.57 -8.85
CA ALA A 128 76.20 50.57 -9.52
C ALA A 128 76.74 51.99 -9.82
N GLY A 129 76.01 53.06 -9.48
CA GLY A 129 76.40 54.44 -9.79
C GLY A 129 76.33 54.77 -11.29
N ALA A 130 75.62 53.98 -12.08
CA ALA A 130 75.45 54.21 -13.51
C ALA A 130 74.33 55.22 -13.80
N ALA A 131 74.47 56.00 -14.87
CA ALA A 131 73.41 56.90 -15.32
C ALA A 131 72.13 56.12 -15.68
N ILE A 132 70.99 56.60 -15.21
CA ILE A 132 69.67 56.06 -15.54
C ILE A 132 69.19 56.70 -16.85
N PRO A 133 68.62 55.95 -17.79
CA PRO A 133 67.96 56.56 -18.93
C PRO A 133 66.69 57.34 -18.53
N GLU A 134 66.57 58.59 -18.97
CA GLU A 134 65.42 59.47 -18.70
C GLU A 134 64.07 58.87 -19.10
N GLN A 135 64.07 57.98 -20.11
CA GLN A 135 62.87 57.29 -20.58
C GLN A 135 62.30 56.32 -19.51
N CYS A 136 63.09 55.95 -18.50
CA CYS A 136 62.68 55.09 -17.39
C CYS A 136 62.20 55.89 -16.16
N SER A 137 62.32 57.21 -16.15
CA SER A 137 61.82 58.06 -15.05
C SER A 137 60.34 57.83 -14.71
N PRO A 138 59.41 57.64 -15.69
CA PRO A 138 57.99 57.42 -15.41
C PRO A 138 57.65 56.09 -14.73
N ILE A 139 58.55 55.10 -14.76
CA ILE A 139 58.32 53.77 -14.18
C ILE A 139 58.97 53.60 -12.81
N LEU A 140 59.80 54.58 -12.37
CA LEU A 140 60.40 54.58 -11.05
C LEU A 140 59.32 54.62 -9.98
N ILE A 141 59.43 53.71 -9.01
CA ILE A 141 58.46 53.60 -7.93
C ILE A 141 58.66 54.78 -6.98
N SER A 142 57.71 55.71 -6.95
CA SER A 142 57.70 56.77 -5.94
C SER A 142 57.18 56.22 -4.60
N HIS A 143 57.77 56.67 -3.49
CA HIS A 143 57.43 56.20 -2.13
C HIS A 143 55.95 56.41 -1.72
N SER A 144 55.13 57.11 -2.50
CA SER A 144 53.73 57.41 -2.15
C SER A 144 52.71 56.33 -2.51
N THR A 145 53.07 55.27 -3.25
CA THR A 145 52.13 54.22 -3.71
C THR A 145 52.08 53.00 -2.78
N TYR A 146 52.55 53.13 -1.54
CA TYR A 146 52.44 52.07 -0.54
C TYR A 146 51.00 51.95 -0.02
N GLY A 147 50.38 50.77 -0.15
CA GLY A 147 49.26 50.36 0.69
C GLY A 147 47.90 50.12 0.01
N HIS A 148 47.79 50.15 -1.31
CA HIS A 148 46.54 49.78 -1.99
C HIS A 148 46.72 48.58 -2.93
N PRO A 149 46.39 47.35 -2.48
CA PRO A 149 46.35 46.13 -3.28
C PRO A 149 45.24 46.11 -4.35
N GLY A 150 44.97 47.24 -4.99
CA GLY A 150 43.84 47.44 -5.92
C GLY A 150 43.87 48.76 -6.68
N ALA A 151 44.68 49.74 -6.24
CA ALA A 151 45.05 50.87 -7.09
C ALA A 151 46.14 50.36 -8.03
N GLN A 152 45.70 49.80 -9.15
CA GLN A 152 46.50 49.50 -10.32
C GLN A 152 47.72 50.43 -10.42
N ASP A 153 48.88 49.90 -10.06
CA ASP A 153 50.14 50.27 -10.69
C ASP A 153 50.13 49.68 -12.12
N GLN A 154 49.02 49.92 -12.84
CA GLN A 154 48.94 49.86 -14.28
C GLN A 154 49.78 51.02 -14.77
N VAL A 155 51.10 50.85 -14.69
CA VAL A 155 51.95 51.49 -15.67
C VAL A 155 51.45 50.94 -17.00
N GLN A 156 50.67 51.79 -17.69
CA GLN A 156 50.23 51.54 -19.05
C GLN A 156 51.43 51.02 -19.85
N PRO A 157 51.28 49.93 -20.64
CA PRO A 157 52.35 49.42 -21.49
C PRO A 157 53.04 50.52 -22.32
N SER A 158 52.29 51.58 -22.67
CA SER A 158 52.78 52.78 -23.36
C SER A 158 53.89 53.55 -22.63
N ARG A 159 54.03 53.42 -21.31
CA ARG A 159 55.11 54.04 -20.52
C ARG A 159 56.31 53.13 -20.32
N LEU A 160 56.14 51.82 -20.54
CA LEU A 160 57.21 50.82 -20.39
C LEU A 160 58.07 50.74 -21.66
N GLU A 161 57.44 50.74 -22.84
CA GLU A 161 58.13 50.62 -24.13
C GLU A 161 59.30 51.60 -24.33
N PRO A 162 59.17 52.92 -24.04
CA PRO A 162 60.29 53.85 -24.19
C PRO A 162 61.47 53.53 -23.26
N CYS A 163 61.19 53.03 -22.05
CA CYS A 163 62.22 52.59 -21.12
C CYS A 163 62.92 51.32 -21.61
N LEU A 164 62.16 50.34 -22.12
CA LEU A 164 62.73 49.10 -22.66
C LEU A 164 63.66 49.38 -23.84
N ARG A 165 63.25 50.25 -24.77
CA ARG A 165 64.12 50.69 -25.88
C ARG A 165 65.40 51.34 -25.39
N SER A 166 65.33 52.11 -24.32
CA SER A 166 66.51 52.73 -23.73
C SER A 166 67.42 51.70 -23.07
N LEU A 167 66.86 50.74 -22.32
CA LEU A 167 67.61 49.62 -21.74
C LEU A 167 68.27 48.72 -22.81
N GLU A 168 67.63 48.53 -23.96
CA GLU A 168 68.16 47.80 -25.12
C GLU A 168 69.37 48.52 -25.76
N SER A 169 69.47 49.85 -25.64
CA SER A 169 70.52 50.65 -26.28
C SER A 169 71.93 50.40 -25.75
N ARG A 170 72.08 49.80 -24.55
CA ARG A 170 73.38 49.51 -23.94
C ARG A 170 73.43 48.06 -23.42
N PRO A 171 74.43 47.25 -23.80
CA PRO A 171 74.49 45.82 -23.43
C PRO A 171 74.41 45.54 -21.92
N GLN A 172 75.04 46.37 -21.09
CA GLN A 172 75.04 46.23 -19.64
C GLN A 172 73.65 46.51 -19.02
N TRP A 173 72.87 47.42 -19.60
CA TRP A 173 71.51 47.71 -19.16
C TRP A 173 70.57 46.58 -19.56
N TRP A 174 70.71 46.11 -20.79
CA TRP A 174 69.95 44.96 -21.30
C TRP A 174 70.22 43.68 -20.49
N THR A 175 71.47 43.45 -20.10
CA THR A 175 71.86 42.29 -19.28
C THR A 175 71.13 42.31 -17.94
N SER A 176 71.18 43.44 -17.23
CA SER A 176 70.46 43.64 -15.96
C SER A 176 68.95 43.44 -16.10
N TYR A 177 68.34 44.00 -17.15
CA TYR A 177 66.93 43.78 -17.47
C TYR A 177 66.60 42.31 -17.74
N SER A 178 67.36 41.63 -18.59
CA SER A 178 67.10 40.25 -18.99
C SER A 178 67.22 39.26 -17.82
N ASN A 179 68.17 39.49 -16.91
CA ASN A 179 68.30 38.73 -15.66
C ASN A 179 67.11 38.99 -14.74
N SER A 180 66.76 40.27 -14.55
CA SER A 180 65.61 40.67 -13.74
C SER A 180 64.29 40.09 -14.26
N ARG A 181 64.13 39.96 -15.57
CA ARG A 181 62.94 39.35 -16.20
C ARG A 181 62.84 37.85 -15.95
N GLN A 182 63.96 37.13 -15.94
CA GLN A 182 64.00 35.71 -15.58
C GLN A 182 63.63 35.53 -14.10
N ASN A 183 64.21 36.35 -13.21
CA ASN A 183 63.87 36.35 -11.79
C ASN A 183 62.37 36.62 -11.57
N ALA A 184 61.80 37.56 -12.35
CA ALA A 184 60.37 37.86 -12.32
C ALA A 184 59.51 36.64 -12.67
N ALA A 185 59.91 35.88 -13.70
CA ALA A 185 59.19 34.70 -14.13
C ALA A 185 59.14 33.63 -13.03
N VAL A 186 60.28 33.35 -12.38
CA VAL A 186 60.39 32.37 -11.29
C VAL A 186 59.54 32.80 -10.09
N MET A 187 59.66 34.06 -9.65
CA MET A 187 58.89 34.58 -8.50
C MET A 187 57.38 34.58 -8.77
N CYS A 188 56.95 34.99 -9.96
CA CYS A 188 55.54 35.00 -10.31
C CYS A 188 54.96 33.61 -10.48
N GLN A 189 55.74 32.66 -11.02
CA GLN A 189 55.33 31.27 -11.08
C GLN A 189 55.10 30.71 -9.68
N ALA A 190 56.04 30.94 -8.75
CA ALA A 190 55.88 30.52 -7.35
C ALA A 190 54.66 31.19 -6.69
N ALA A 191 54.53 32.51 -6.81
CA ALA A 191 53.44 33.27 -6.19
C ALA A 191 52.05 32.85 -6.68
N ARG A 192 51.90 32.54 -7.98
CA ARG A 192 50.64 32.09 -8.58
C ARG A 192 50.31 30.64 -8.27
N THR A 193 51.31 29.77 -8.29
CA THR A 193 51.11 28.33 -8.05
C THR A 193 50.46 28.08 -6.68
N GLU A 194 50.81 28.87 -5.66
CA GLU A 194 50.22 28.71 -4.33
C GLU A 194 48.74 29.14 -4.27
N ILE A 195 48.38 30.21 -4.98
CA ILE A 195 46.99 30.68 -5.04
C ILE A 195 46.12 29.71 -5.84
N GLU A 196 46.62 29.24 -6.97
CA GLU A 196 45.93 28.23 -7.79
C GLU A 196 45.67 26.96 -6.98
N ARG A 197 46.64 26.53 -6.15
CA ARG A 197 46.48 25.41 -5.23
C ARG A 197 45.39 25.65 -4.17
N GLU A 198 45.36 26.81 -3.54
CA GLU A 198 44.32 27.13 -2.53
C GLU A 198 42.92 27.18 -3.18
N HIS A 199 42.82 27.72 -4.38
CA HIS A 199 41.58 27.70 -5.17
C HIS A 199 41.13 26.28 -5.50
N ASP A 200 42.03 25.40 -5.94
CA ASP A 200 41.72 24.00 -6.21
C ASP A 200 41.31 23.26 -4.94
N LEU A 201 42.01 23.47 -3.82
CA LEU A 201 41.65 22.90 -2.53
C LEU A 201 40.24 23.33 -2.09
N LYS A 202 39.90 24.62 -2.28
CA LYS A 202 38.56 25.15 -2.00
C LYS A 202 37.49 24.50 -2.88
N ARG A 203 37.80 24.24 -4.16
CA ARG A 203 36.90 23.51 -5.07
C ARG A 203 36.70 22.07 -4.59
N TYR A 204 37.77 21.35 -4.25
CA TYR A 204 37.67 19.98 -3.72
C TYR A 204 36.85 19.91 -2.42
N LYS A 205 37.03 20.86 -1.50
CA LYS A 205 36.20 20.96 -0.29
C LYS A 205 34.71 21.07 -0.63
N LYS A 206 34.35 21.97 -1.57
CA LYS A 206 32.96 22.10 -2.02
C LYS A 206 32.41 20.80 -2.64
N LEU A 207 33.22 20.10 -3.43
CA LEU A 207 32.81 18.81 -4.02
C LEU A 207 32.57 17.74 -2.94
N ILE A 208 33.40 17.70 -1.91
CA ILE A 208 33.24 16.80 -0.76
C ILE A 208 31.95 17.13 -0.01
N ASP A 209 31.68 18.40 0.26
CA ASP A 209 30.45 18.84 0.94
C ASP A 209 29.20 18.43 0.16
N ILE A 210 29.18 18.67 -1.15
CA ILE A 210 28.06 18.28 -2.04
C ILE A 210 27.89 16.76 -2.04
N THR A 211 28.99 16.00 -2.10
CA THR A 211 28.95 14.53 -2.09
C THR A 211 28.38 13.99 -0.78
N SER A 212 28.73 14.61 0.36
CA SER A 212 28.15 14.26 1.66
C SER A 212 26.64 14.46 1.66
N ILE A 213 26.16 15.63 1.21
CA ILE A 213 24.73 15.94 1.13
C ILE A 213 23.99 14.94 0.24
N LEU A 214 24.58 14.60 -0.92
CA LEU A 214 23.99 13.64 -1.84
C LEU A 214 23.91 12.23 -1.24
N ASN A 215 24.95 11.80 -0.54
CA ASN A 215 24.97 10.51 0.16
C ASN A 215 23.91 10.45 1.27
N ASP A 216 23.78 11.51 2.07
CA ASP A 216 22.77 11.60 3.12
C ASP A 216 21.35 11.56 2.54
N SER A 217 21.11 12.31 1.47
CA SER A 217 19.83 12.30 0.75
C SER A 217 19.51 10.92 0.17
N LEU A 218 20.48 10.24 -0.44
CA LEU A 218 20.30 8.89 -0.96
C LEU A 218 19.96 7.89 0.16
N ASN A 219 20.68 7.93 1.28
CA ASN A 219 20.40 7.08 2.43
C ASN A 219 19.00 7.32 3.00
N GLN A 220 18.57 8.58 3.08
CA GLN A 220 17.22 8.94 3.52
C GLN A 220 16.16 8.44 2.54
N THR A 221 16.37 8.60 1.24
CA THR A 221 15.45 8.09 0.21
C THR A 221 15.38 6.56 0.24
N LEU A 222 16.51 5.87 0.38
CA LEU A 222 16.56 4.41 0.48
C LEU A 222 15.79 3.91 1.71
N THR A 223 16.00 4.55 2.86
CA THR A 223 15.29 4.20 4.11
C THR A 223 13.79 4.44 3.96
N THR A 224 13.39 5.57 3.37
CA THR A 224 11.98 5.90 3.13
C THR A 224 11.32 4.90 2.18
N ALA A 225 11.99 4.55 1.09
CA ALA A 225 11.51 3.56 0.13
C ALA A 225 11.37 2.17 0.77
N ALA A 226 12.33 1.76 1.61
CA ALA A 226 12.25 0.50 2.35
C ALA A 226 11.06 0.48 3.33
N MET A 227 10.82 1.58 4.06
CA MET A 227 9.67 1.72 4.94
C MET A 227 8.34 1.65 4.18
N GLU A 228 8.23 2.35 3.05
CA GLU A 228 7.02 2.34 2.22
C GLU A 228 6.78 0.95 1.61
N ALA A 229 7.81 0.28 1.12
CA ALA A 229 7.71 -1.09 0.63
C ALA A 229 7.23 -2.06 1.72
N SER A 230 7.73 -1.91 2.95
CA SER A 230 7.26 -2.70 4.11
C SER A 230 5.79 -2.41 4.42
N ARG A 231 5.36 -1.14 4.32
CA ARG A 231 3.96 -0.75 4.54
C ARG A 231 3.04 -1.34 3.47
N GLN A 232 3.45 -1.29 2.20
CA GLN A 232 2.71 -1.90 1.09
C GLN A 232 2.59 -3.42 1.26
N LYS A 233 3.66 -4.08 1.69
CA LYS A 233 3.63 -5.51 1.99
C LYS A 233 2.61 -5.84 3.08
N GLY A 234 2.61 -5.10 4.19
CA GLY A 234 1.63 -5.30 5.26
C GLY A 234 0.19 -5.06 4.81
N PHE A 235 -0.04 -4.07 3.94
CA PHE A 235 -1.36 -3.87 3.32
C PHE A 235 -1.78 -5.06 2.46
N LEU A 236 -0.89 -5.60 1.63
CA LEU A 236 -1.18 -6.78 0.81
C LEU A 236 -1.48 -8.02 1.66
N GLU A 237 -0.79 -8.22 2.78
CA GLU A 237 -1.07 -9.30 3.73
C GLU A 237 -2.50 -9.18 4.32
N ILE A 238 -2.91 -7.96 4.71
CA ILE A 238 -4.28 -7.70 5.18
C ILE A 238 -5.31 -7.96 4.08
N VAL A 239 -5.04 -7.53 2.85
CA VAL A 239 -5.94 -7.77 1.70
C VAL A 239 -6.07 -9.26 1.40
N ASP A 240 -4.98 -10.03 1.50
CA ASP A 240 -5.02 -11.48 1.30
C ASP A 240 -5.81 -12.19 2.42
N GLU A 241 -5.63 -11.76 3.68
CA GLU A 241 -6.43 -12.27 4.80
C GLU A 241 -7.93 -12.00 4.61
N MET A 242 -8.30 -10.76 4.24
CA MET A 242 -9.70 -10.42 3.93
C MET A 242 -10.26 -11.25 2.78
N ARG A 243 -9.47 -11.48 1.73
CA ARG A 243 -9.88 -12.32 0.60
C ARG A 243 -10.14 -13.76 1.06
N ASN A 244 -9.25 -14.32 1.87
CA ASN A 244 -9.40 -15.68 2.38
C ASN A 244 -10.62 -15.81 3.30
N GLN A 245 -10.86 -14.84 4.18
CA GLN A 245 -12.08 -14.78 4.99
C GLN A 245 -13.34 -14.71 4.12
N LEU A 246 -13.35 -13.86 3.09
CA LEU A 246 -14.51 -13.75 2.18
C LEU A 246 -14.81 -15.07 1.45
N LEU A 247 -13.76 -15.78 1.00
CA LEU A 247 -13.91 -17.09 0.37
C LEU A 247 -14.48 -18.12 1.34
N GLN A 248 -14.00 -18.16 2.59
CA GLN A 248 -14.54 -19.03 3.63
C GLN A 248 -16.01 -18.71 3.96
N ASP A 249 -16.35 -17.43 4.11
CA ASP A 249 -17.72 -17.00 4.36
C ASP A 249 -18.67 -17.39 3.22
N LEU A 250 -18.20 -17.28 1.98
CA LEU A 250 -18.96 -17.68 0.80
C LEU A 250 -19.18 -19.20 0.75
N GLU A 251 -18.14 -19.99 1.05
CA GLU A 251 -18.25 -21.46 1.16
C GLU A 251 -19.22 -21.89 2.27
N ASN A 252 -19.09 -21.29 3.46
CA ASN A 252 -19.99 -21.52 4.59
C ASN A 252 -21.44 -21.11 4.24
N GLY A 253 -21.61 -20.01 3.51
CA GLY A 253 -22.90 -19.55 3.01
C GLY A 253 -23.54 -20.56 2.05
N PHE A 254 -22.77 -21.14 1.14
CA PHE A 254 -23.25 -22.19 0.24
C PHE A 254 -23.67 -23.45 0.98
N LEU A 255 -22.89 -23.91 1.96
CA LEU A 255 -23.24 -25.06 2.79
C LEU A 255 -24.55 -24.83 3.56
N ARG A 256 -24.69 -23.64 4.17
CA ARG A 256 -25.91 -23.27 4.91
C ARG A 256 -27.13 -23.15 3.98
N TYR A 257 -26.94 -22.61 2.78
CA TYR A 257 -28.00 -22.57 1.76
C TYR A 257 -28.45 -23.98 1.36
N HIS A 258 -27.51 -24.90 1.15
CA HIS A 258 -27.83 -26.28 0.82
C HIS A 258 -28.58 -26.99 1.94
N ASP A 259 -28.17 -26.81 3.20
CA ASP A 259 -28.87 -27.35 4.38
C ASP A 259 -30.32 -26.83 4.46
N ILE A 260 -30.52 -25.52 4.36
CA ILE A 260 -31.86 -24.91 4.36
C ILE A 260 -32.70 -25.44 3.21
N LYS A 261 -32.14 -25.52 2.00
CA LYS A 261 -32.85 -26.04 0.83
C LYS A 261 -33.27 -27.50 1.04
N SER A 262 -32.41 -28.34 1.61
CA SER A 262 -32.75 -29.75 1.89
C SER A 262 -33.89 -29.86 2.90
N LYS A 263 -33.83 -29.10 4.01
CA LYS A 263 -34.89 -29.08 5.03
C LYS A 263 -36.23 -28.63 4.47
N VAL A 264 -36.24 -27.61 3.62
CA VAL A 264 -37.47 -27.14 2.95
C VAL A 264 -38.03 -28.21 2.00
N PHE A 265 -37.17 -28.95 1.32
CA PHE A 265 -37.59 -30.03 0.43
C PHE A 265 -38.20 -31.21 1.22
N ASP A 266 -37.55 -31.61 2.31
CA ASP A 266 -38.03 -32.66 3.21
C ASP A 266 -39.37 -32.26 3.86
N ASP A 267 -39.50 -31.02 4.32
CA ASP A 267 -40.76 -30.48 4.86
C ASP A 267 -41.86 -30.47 3.79
N ALA A 268 -41.54 -30.08 2.54
CA ALA A 268 -42.50 -30.08 1.44
C ALA A 268 -42.96 -31.50 1.07
N GLU A 269 -42.06 -32.48 1.09
CA GLU A 269 -42.39 -33.89 0.88
C GLU A 269 -43.25 -34.43 2.03
N GLY A 270 -42.92 -34.09 3.28
CA GLY A 270 -43.73 -34.41 4.45
C GLY A 270 -45.15 -33.85 4.36
N VAL A 271 -45.30 -32.58 3.96
CA VAL A 271 -46.60 -31.93 3.73
C VAL A 271 -47.38 -32.62 2.61
N GLN A 272 -46.71 -33.01 1.52
CA GLN A 272 -47.36 -33.73 0.41
C GLN A 272 -47.90 -35.09 0.85
N ILE A 273 -47.14 -35.83 1.66
CA ILE A 273 -47.58 -37.12 2.23
C ILE A 273 -48.82 -36.91 3.10
N VAL A 274 -48.78 -35.97 4.05
CA VAL A 274 -49.92 -35.66 4.93
C VAL A 274 -51.15 -35.22 4.13
N MET A 275 -50.97 -34.38 3.10
CA MET A 275 -52.04 -33.91 2.24
C MET A 275 -52.68 -35.06 1.44
N SER A 276 -51.87 -36.01 0.97
CA SER A 276 -52.36 -37.19 0.24
C SER A 276 -53.13 -38.17 1.14
N ALA A 277 -52.66 -38.36 2.38
CA ALA A 277 -53.36 -39.15 3.40
C ALA A 277 -54.69 -38.50 3.77
N ALA A 278 -54.69 -37.19 4.07
CA ALA A 278 -55.89 -36.42 4.38
C ALA A 278 -56.92 -36.46 3.24
N LYS A 279 -56.48 -36.41 1.97
CA LYS A 279 -57.36 -36.56 0.80
C LYS A 279 -57.99 -37.95 0.73
N THR A 280 -57.24 -38.99 1.08
CA THR A 280 -57.73 -40.38 1.10
C THR A 280 -58.73 -40.58 2.24
N ASP A 281 -58.41 -40.09 3.43
CA ASP A 281 -59.29 -40.15 4.60
C ASP A 281 -60.59 -39.39 4.35
N ALA A 282 -60.53 -38.19 3.75
CA ALA A 282 -61.71 -37.43 3.36
C ALA A 282 -62.58 -38.18 2.34
N ALA A 283 -61.98 -38.91 1.40
CA ALA A 283 -62.71 -39.74 0.44
C ALA A 283 -63.40 -40.93 1.13
N ASN A 284 -62.72 -41.57 2.08
CA ASN A 284 -63.28 -42.66 2.88
C ASN A 284 -64.44 -42.18 3.76
N VAL A 285 -64.27 -41.08 4.49
CA VAL A 285 -65.33 -40.46 5.31
C VAL A 285 -66.55 -40.10 4.45
N LYS A 286 -66.35 -39.58 3.23
CA LYS A 286 -67.45 -39.31 2.30
C LYS A 286 -68.20 -40.59 1.92
N LYS A 287 -67.49 -41.69 1.67
CA LYS A 287 -68.09 -43.00 1.36
C LYS A 287 -68.88 -43.54 2.55
N ASP A 288 -68.31 -43.45 3.75
CA ASP A 288 -68.96 -43.90 4.98
C ASP A 288 -70.22 -43.08 5.29
N LEU A 289 -70.18 -41.77 5.08
CA LEU A 289 -71.34 -40.89 5.24
C LEU A 289 -72.48 -41.26 4.27
N LEU A 290 -72.15 -41.56 3.01
CA LEU A 290 -73.14 -42.02 2.02
C LEU A 290 -73.73 -43.37 2.43
N SER A 291 -72.91 -44.29 2.93
CA SER A 291 -73.38 -45.59 3.43
C SER A 291 -74.30 -45.43 4.65
N ALA A 292 -73.88 -44.63 5.64
CA ALA A 292 -74.67 -44.37 6.84
C ALA A 292 -75.99 -43.66 6.49
N SER A 293 -75.98 -42.73 5.53
CA SER A 293 -77.20 -42.08 5.04
C SER A 293 -78.16 -43.09 4.44
N ASN A 294 -77.69 -44.06 3.65
CA ASN A 294 -78.51 -45.13 3.10
C ASN A 294 -79.09 -46.02 4.22
N SER A 295 -78.26 -46.43 5.19
CA SER A 295 -78.73 -47.22 6.34
C SER A 295 -79.77 -46.47 7.19
N ILE A 296 -79.63 -45.15 7.35
CA ILE A 296 -80.64 -44.32 8.03
C ILE A 296 -81.95 -44.30 7.23
N HIS A 297 -81.88 -44.22 5.90
CA HIS A 297 -83.06 -44.29 5.03
C HIS A 297 -83.77 -45.64 5.15
N GLU A 298 -83.03 -46.75 5.14
CA GLU A 298 -83.56 -48.10 5.34
C GLU A 298 -84.20 -48.24 6.73
N LEU A 299 -83.53 -47.77 7.78
CA LEU A 299 -84.07 -47.79 9.14
C LEU A 299 -85.37 -46.98 9.25
N LYS A 300 -85.42 -45.80 8.63
CA LYS A 300 -86.64 -44.96 8.59
C LYS A 300 -87.79 -45.68 7.90
N GLN A 301 -87.50 -46.44 6.83
CA GLN A 301 -88.51 -47.22 6.13
C GLN A 301 -89.05 -48.37 7.00
N ALA A 302 -88.16 -49.12 7.66
CA ALA A 302 -88.55 -50.18 8.59
C ALA A 302 -89.37 -49.66 9.78
N LEU A 303 -88.97 -48.51 10.36
CA LEU A 303 -89.72 -47.85 11.44
C LEU A 303 -91.13 -47.43 11.01
N ASN A 304 -91.26 -46.89 9.79
CA ASN A 304 -92.58 -46.54 9.24
C ASN A 304 -93.47 -47.76 9.03
N GLU A 305 -92.88 -48.87 8.56
CA GLU A 305 -93.60 -50.14 8.38
C GLU A 305 -94.09 -50.66 9.73
N ILE A 306 -93.22 -50.77 10.74
CA ILE A 306 -93.57 -51.19 12.10
C ILE A 306 -94.68 -50.30 12.68
N ARG A 307 -94.58 -48.97 12.50
CA ARG A 307 -95.60 -48.02 12.96
C ARG A 307 -96.96 -48.27 12.31
N LEU A 308 -96.98 -48.60 11.02
CA LEU A 308 -98.21 -48.92 10.30
C LEU A 308 -98.80 -50.24 10.80
N THR A 309 -97.97 -51.28 10.92
CA THR A 309 -98.39 -52.60 11.39
C THR A 309 -98.91 -52.57 12.83
N SER A 310 -98.26 -51.82 13.73
CA SER A 310 -98.69 -51.69 15.12
C SER A 310 -100.01 -50.95 15.26
N ALA A 311 -100.23 -49.88 14.48
CA ALA A 311 -101.52 -49.19 14.43
C ALA A 311 -102.65 -50.11 13.90
N THR A 312 -102.34 -50.95 12.91
CA THR A 312 -103.30 -51.91 12.35
C THR A 312 -103.68 -52.97 13.39
N ARG A 313 -102.68 -53.56 14.06
CA ARG A 313 -102.91 -54.54 15.14
C ARG A 313 -103.68 -53.97 16.33
N ALA A 314 -103.42 -52.71 16.70
CA ALA A 314 -104.16 -52.04 17.78
C ALA A 314 -105.64 -51.87 17.44
N ASN A 315 -105.97 -51.52 16.19
CA ASN A 315 -107.35 -51.44 15.72
C ASN A 315 -108.05 -52.81 15.72
N GLU A 316 -107.35 -53.87 15.29
CA GLU A 316 -107.87 -55.25 15.31
C GLU A 316 -108.13 -55.74 16.74
N MET A 317 -107.21 -55.50 17.68
CA MET A 317 -107.39 -55.84 19.10
C MET A 317 -108.59 -55.12 19.71
N ALA A 318 -108.75 -53.82 19.44
CA ALA A 318 -109.91 -53.05 19.92
C ALA A 318 -111.25 -53.57 19.34
N ALA A 319 -111.26 -54.08 18.12
CA ALA A 319 -112.44 -54.72 17.53
C ALA A 319 -112.75 -56.07 18.18
N ALA A 320 -111.72 -56.88 18.47
CA ALA A 320 -111.86 -58.18 19.13
C ALA A 320 -112.37 -58.04 20.57
N GLU A 321 -111.86 -57.08 21.35
CA GLU A 321 -112.33 -56.82 22.72
C GLU A 321 -113.81 -56.41 22.75
N ARG A 322 -114.25 -55.55 21.82
CA ARG A 322 -115.67 -55.15 21.72
C ARG A 322 -116.58 -56.35 21.46
N LYS A 323 -116.19 -57.23 20.54
CA LYS A 323 -116.95 -58.44 20.23
C LYS A 323 -117.07 -59.36 21.46
N ASN A 324 -115.94 -59.59 22.15
CA ASN A 324 -115.90 -60.44 23.33
C ASN A 324 -116.75 -59.86 24.49
N HIS A 325 -116.76 -58.54 24.66
CA HIS A 325 -117.62 -57.87 25.64
C HIS A 325 -119.11 -58.09 25.35
N GLN A 326 -119.49 -58.04 24.08
CA GLN A 326 -120.86 -58.21 23.63
C GLN A 326 -121.36 -59.65 23.80
N GLU A 327 -120.49 -60.64 23.51
CA GLU A 327 -120.77 -62.07 23.75
C GLU A 327 -120.92 -62.36 25.24
N ASN A 328 -120.08 -61.77 26.10
CA ASN A 328 -120.15 -61.96 27.54
C ASN A 328 -121.45 -61.41 28.16
N LEU A 329 -121.95 -60.26 27.67
CA LEU A 329 -123.24 -59.70 28.08
C LEU A 329 -124.42 -60.62 27.74
N ALA A 330 -124.39 -61.28 26.57
CA ALA A 330 -125.43 -62.23 26.17
C ALA A 330 -125.47 -63.46 27.10
N LEU A 331 -124.30 -63.99 27.49
CA LEU A 331 -124.18 -65.13 28.40
C LEU A 331 -124.80 -64.83 29.78
N ILE A 332 -124.52 -63.65 30.34
CA ILE A 332 -125.05 -63.23 31.65
C ILE A 332 -126.59 -63.18 31.64
N SER A 333 -127.18 -62.77 30.51
CA SER A 333 -128.64 -62.70 30.39
C SER A 333 -129.30 -64.09 30.42
N SER A 334 -128.67 -65.09 29.78
CA SER A 334 -129.15 -66.47 29.73
C SER A 334 -129.08 -67.18 31.09
N VAL A 335 -128.01 -66.94 31.85
CA VAL A 335 -127.85 -67.49 33.21
C VAL A 335 -128.93 -66.95 34.14
N ARG A 336 -129.24 -65.65 34.06
CA ARG A 336 -130.30 -65.03 34.88
C ARG A 336 -131.66 -65.68 34.63
N GLN A 337 -132.00 -65.92 33.37
CA GLN A 337 -133.29 -66.51 32.99
C GLN A 337 -133.44 -67.96 33.48
N SER A 338 -132.33 -68.71 33.56
CA SER A 338 -132.33 -70.10 34.05
C SER A 338 -132.53 -70.19 35.57
N ALA A 339 -132.06 -69.20 36.33
CA ALA A 339 -132.19 -69.16 37.79
C ALA A 339 -133.63 -68.88 38.25
N GLU A 340 -134.39 -68.08 37.51
CA GLU A 340 -135.80 -67.78 37.85
C GLU A 340 -136.72 -68.99 37.65
N LEU A 341 -136.38 -69.92 36.75
CA LEU A 341 -137.20 -71.11 36.47
C LEU A 341 -137.14 -72.15 37.61
N LEU A 342 -136.01 -72.26 38.32
CA LEU A 342 -135.80 -73.24 39.41
C LEU A 342 -136.54 -72.91 40.71
N GLY A 343 -136.97 -71.67 40.92
CA GLY A 343 -137.64 -71.24 42.15
C GLY A 343 -139.09 -71.71 42.33
N SER A 344 -139.69 -72.37 41.33
CA SER A 344 -141.15 -72.56 41.23
C SER A 344 -141.69 -73.97 41.49
N GLN A 345 -140.87 -74.96 41.89
CA GLN A 345 -141.32 -76.33 42.24
C GLN A 345 -141.22 -76.65 43.75
N LYS A 346 -142.34 -77.09 44.37
CA LYS A 346 -142.49 -77.44 45.80
C LYS A 346 -141.80 -78.77 46.18
N LEU A 347 -140.90 -78.76 47.18
CA LEU A 347 -140.14 -79.92 47.73
C LEU A 347 -140.69 -80.52 49.03
N GLY A 348 -141.99 -80.42 49.30
CA GLY A 348 -142.64 -80.90 50.53
C GLY A 348 -142.46 -82.39 50.91
N PRO A 349 -142.43 -83.37 49.99
CA PRO A 349 -142.44 -84.80 50.37
C PRO A 349 -141.06 -85.41 50.70
N ILE A 350 -139.96 -84.67 50.50
CA ILE A 350 -138.59 -85.21 50.64
C ILE A 350 -138.09 -85.13 52.09
N ILE A 351 -138.62 -84.21 52.90
CA ILE A 351 -138.17 -84.01 54.28
C ILE A 351 -138.71 -85.11 55.22
N GLU A 352 -139.91 -85.64 54.97
CA GLU A 352 -140.55 -86.66 55.81
C GLU A 352 -139.90 -88.06 55.67
N GLY A 353 -139.19 -88.30 54.57
CA GLY A 353 -138.44 -89.54 54.33
C GLY A 353 -137.12 -89.63 55.10
N PHE A 354 -136.52 -88.49 55.48
CA PHE A 354 -135.23 -88.49 56.17
C PHE A 354 -135.35 -88.73 57.68
N ASP A 355 -136.44 -88.30 58.32
CA ASP A 355 -136.63 -88.51 59.76
C ASP A 355 -136.90 -89.99 60.12
N ASN A 356 -137.58 -90.74 59.23
CA ASN A 356 -137.82 -92.17 59.43
C ASN A 356 -136.57 -93.05 59.29
N ILE A 357 -135.56 -92.57 58.56
CA ILE A 357 -134.25 -93.25 58.43
C ILE A 357 -133.38 -92.95 59.66
N TYR A 358 -133.47 -91.74 60.23
CA TYR A 358 -132.71 -91.36 61.42
C TYR A 358 -133.12 -92.14 62.67
N TYR A 359 -134.42 -92.38 62.87
CA TYR A 359 -134.91 -93.18 64.02
C TYR A 359 -134.57 -94.68 63.93
N SER A 360 -134.32 -95.22 62.73
CA SER A 360 -133.97 -96.63 62.54
C SER A 360 -132.48 -96.93 62.75
N MET A 361 -131.58 -95.93 62.65
CA MET A 361 -130.14 -96.14 62.84
C MET A 361 -129.66 -96.00 64.29
N VAL A 362 -130.37 -95.29 65.17
CA VAL A 362 -129.94 -95.11 66.56
C VAL A 362 -130.34 -96.30 67.45
N SER A 363 -131.29 -97.14 67.02
CA SER A 363 -131.72 -98.31 67.80
C SER A 363 -130.81 -99.55 67.65
N ILE A 364 -129.68 -99.46 66.94
CA ILE A 364 -128.72 -100.57 66.76
C ILE A 364 -127.41 -100.37 67.57
N TYR A 365 -127.21 -99.24 68.22
CA TYR A 365 -126.11 -99.06 69.18
C TYR A 365 -126.64 -98.50 70.51
N SER A 366 -127.15 -99.42 71.34
CA SER A 366 -127.06 -99.31 72.80
C SER A 366 -125.61 -99.38 73.25
#